data_AF-A0A352NMN9-F1
#
_entry.id   AF-A0A352NMN9-F1
#
_cell.length_a   1.000
_cell.length_b   1.000
_cell.length_c   1.000
_cell.angle_alpha   90.00
_cell.angle_beta   90.00
_cell.angle_gamma   90.00
#
_symmetry.space_group_name_H-M   'P 1'
#
loop_
_entity.id
_entity.type
_entity.pdbx_description
1 polymer ?
#
loop_
_entity_poly.entity_id
_entity_poly.type
_entity_poly.pdbx_seq_one_letter_code
_entity_poly.pdbx_strand_id
1 'polypeptide(L)'
;MQPGSDRKSSTAQILKASAIIGGSSAFSIVSGIVKSKVMAVLLGPEGIGLLGLLQSVLNTAGTVSGMGLAASGVRQIAEAKASGDTDALAHTRMALWWSALITGALGALLLITLRQPIARLVTGAEGYAGALAWLAAGVWATTVSGAQIAILNGLRYLGHLARVYILGALGGMLIAVLAVWQWREAGIAVAVVSTPLVLLVVSWYYTHRIAKIRVRATWQTLSKPLRRLFSLGFAFMITNLIRTGAQFAVRVLLTATLGVTSTGHFQAAWSISALYLGFVLESMGKDFYPRLTAVANDRETTNALVNDQAELALLLAAPVILSMLTL
;
A
#
# COMPACT_ATOMS: atom_id res chain seq x y z
N MET A 1 -12.42 43.02 4.27
CA MET A 1 -11.83 41.66 4.34
C MET A 1 -12.99 40.67 4.47
N GLN A 2 -13.26 39.86 3.45
CA GLN A 2 -14.40 38.93 3.40
C GLN A 2 -13.95 37.50 3.75
N PRO A 3 -14.22 36.97 4.95
CA PRO A 3 -13.83 35.62 5.37
C PRO A 3 -14.68 34.47 4.77
N GLY A 4 -15.63 34.77 3.88
CA GLY A 4 -16.61 33.81 3.36
C GLY A 4 -16.25 33.12 2.03
N SER A 5 -15.45 33.74 1.16
CA SER A 5 -15.08 33.18 -0.16
C SER A 5 -14.00 32.10 -0.06
N ASP A 6 -13.03 32.27 0.84
CA ASP A 6 -11.90 31.35 1.02
C ASP A 6 -12.32 30.00 1.63
N ARG A 7 -13.30 30.00 2.56
CA ARG A 7 -13.84 28.77 3.14
C ARG A 7 -14.58 27.92 2.10
N LYS A 8 -15.41 28.52 1.26
CA LYS A 8 -16.15 27.79 0.20
C LYS A 8 -15.21 27.16 -0.82
N SER A 9 -14.16 27.88 -1.23
CA SER A 9 -13.12 27.37 -2.14
C SER A 9 -12.36 26.17 -1.53
N SER A 10 -11.98 26.27 -0.25
CA SER A 10 -11.28 25.20 0.46
C SER A 10 -12.14 23.93 0.62
N THR A 11 -13.40 24.07 1.04
CA THR A 11 -14.32 22.94 1.18
C THR A 11 -14.57 22.24 -0.15
N ALA A 12 -14.79 23.00 -1.24
CA ALA A 12 -14.96 22.43 -2.58
C ALA A 12 -13.70 21.67 -3.05
N GLN A 13 -12.51 22.19 -2.76
CA GLN A 13 -11.25 21.53 -3.11
C GLN A 13 -11.05 20.22 -2.32
N ILE A 14 -11.40 20.19 -1.04
CA ILE A 14 -11.36 18.99 -0.20
C ILE A 14 -12.38 17.95 -0.70
N LEU A 15 -13.62 18.37 -0.99
CA LEU A 15 -14.66 17.48 -1.49
C LEU A 15 -14.25 16.84 -2.82
N LYS A 16 -13.71 17.64 -3.75
CA LYS A 16 -13.20 17.15 -5.04
C LYS A 16 -12.02 16.18 -4.86
N ALA A 17 -11.09 16.49 -3.97
CA ALA A 17 -9.97 15.62 -3.65
C ALA A 17 -10.44 14.25 -3.11
N SER A 18 -11.34 14.29 -2.13
CA SER A 18 -11.92 13.10 -1.51
C SER A 18 -12.73 12.28 -2.51
N ALA A 19 -13.51 12.91 -3.39
CA ALA A 19 -14.27 12.22 -4.42
C ALA A 19 -13.37 11.53 -5.46
N ILE A 20 -12.30 12.19 -5.91
CA ILE A 20 -11.35 11.63 -6.88
C ILE A 20 -10.62 10.41 -6.29
N ILE A 21 -10.07 10.56 -5.08
CA ILE A 21 -9.34 9.48 -4.43
C ILE A 21 -10.29 8.34 -4.01
N GLY A 22 -11.41 8.68 -3.36
CA GLY A 22 -12.43 7.72 -2.95
C GLY A 22 -12.99 6.91 -4.13
N GLY A 23 -13.27 7.56 -5.27
CA GLY A 23 -13.69 6.87 -6.49
C GLY A 23 -12.63 5.91 -7.03
N SER A 24 -11.35 6.31 -7.02
CA SER A 24 -10.26 5.42 -7.45
C SER A 24 -10.03 4.24 -6.50
N SER A 25 -10.21 4.44 -5.20
CA SER A 25 -10.14 3.38 -4.18
C SER A 25 -11.29 2.39 -4.35
N ALA A 26 -12.53 2.88 -4.48
CA ALA A 26 -13.70 2.04 -4.72
C ALA A 26 -13.52 1.18 -5.99
N PHE A 27 -13.04 1.80 -7.08
CA PHE A 27 -12.74 1.08 -8.30
C PHE A 27 -11.66 0.00 -8.12
N SER A 28 -10.58 0.32 -7.40
CA SER A 28 -9.50 -0.63 -7.11
C SER A 28 -9.99 -1.80 -6.25
N ILE A 29 -10.88 -1.52 -5.29
CA ILE A 29 -11.53 -2.52 -4.46
C ILE A 29 -12.39 -3.46 -5.31
N VAL A 30 -13.27 -2.93 -6.16
CA VAL A 30 -14.11 -3.74 -7.06
C VAL A 30 -13.25 -4.60 -7.97
N SER A 31 -12.21 -4.03 -8.58
CA SER A 31 -11.25 -4.78 -9.41
C SER A 31 -10.57 -5.90 -8.61
N GLY A 32 -10.20 -5.64 -7.35
CA GLY A 32 -9.64 -6.62 -6.43
C GLY A 32 -10.61 -7.77 -6.12
N ILE A 33 -11.89 -7.48 -5.87
CA ILE A 33 -12.92 -8.50 -5.64
C ILE A 33 -13.10 -9.38 -6.88
N VAL A 34 -13.21 -8.77 -8.06
CA VAL A 34 -13.36 -9.53 -9.32
C VAL A 34 -12.11 -10.39 -9.56
N LYS A 35 -10.90 -9.83 -9.39
CA LYS A 35 -9.65 -10.60 -9.46
C LYS A 35 -9.68 -11.78 -8.50
N SER A 36 -10.02 -11.55 -7.23
CA SER A 36 -10.05 -12.61 -6.20
C SER A 36 -11.04 -13.72 -6.57
N LYS A 37 -12.24 -13.37 -7.03
CA LYS A 37 -13.26 -14.33 -7.48
C LYS A 37 -12.78 -15.17 -8.66
N VAL A 38 -12.19 -14.53 -9.67
CA VAL A 38 -11.64 -15.24 -10.84
C VAL A 38 -10.52 -16.19 -10.42
N MET A 39 -9.61 -15.73 -9.56
CA MET A 39 -8.54 -16.58 -9.03
C MET A 39 -9.08 -17.78 -8.26
N ALA A 40 -10.10 -17.58 -7.42
CA ALA A 40 -10.69 -18.67 -6.63
C ALA A 40 -11.33 -19.74 -7.52
N VAL A 41 -11.99 -19.35 -8.60
CA VAL A 41 -12.58 -20.28 -9.57
C VAL A 41 -11.51 -21.02 -10.37
N LEU A 42 -10.43 -20.35 -10.78
CA LEU A 42 -9.39 -20.96 -11.61
C LEU A 42 -8.41 -21.86 -10.84
N LEU A 43 -8.12 -21.49 -9.59
CA LEU A 43 -7.05 -22.10 -8.78
C LEU A 43 -7.55 -22.89 -7.58
N GLY A 44 -8.81 -22.70 -7.17
CA GLY A 44 -9.33 -23.28 -5.94
C GLY A 44 -8.71 -22.71 -4.66
N PRO A 45 -9.08 -23.26 -3.49
CA PRO A 45 -8.63 -22.76 -2.19
C PRO A 45 -7.12 -22.84 -1.98
N GLU A 46 -6.48 -23.90 -2.50
CA GLU A 46 -5.03 -24.10 -2.37
C GLU A 46 -4.24 -23.00 -3.09
N GLY A 47 -4.57 -22.70 -4.35
CA GLY A 47 -3.90 -21.62 -5.07
C GLY A 47 -4.23 -20.22 -4.52
N ILE A 48 -5.39 -20.00 -3.91
CA ILE A 48 -5.67 -18.78 -3.13
C ILE A 48 -4.79 -18.69 -1.89
N GLY A 49 -4.55 -19.81 -1.20
CA GLY A 49 -3.61 -19.91 -0.09
C GLY A 49 -2.19 -19.54 -0.53
N LEU A 50 -1.70 -20.15 -1.61
CA LEU A 50 -0.38 -19.85 -2.17
C LEU A 50 -0.25 -18.39 -2.64
N LEU A 51 -1.27 -17.86 -3.34
CA LEU A 51 -1.32 -16.46 -3.73
C LEU A 51 -1.21 -15.55 -2.50
N GLY A 52 -1.96 -15.86 -1.44
CA GLY A 52 -1.92 -15.15 -0.17
C GLY A 52 -0.54 -15.18 0.49
N LEU A 53 0.14 -16.32 0.46
CA LEU A 53 1.49 -16.48 1.01
C LEU A 53 2.53 -15.67 0.22
N LEU A 54 2.54 -15.81 -1.10
CA LEU A 54 3.47 -15.05 -1.97
C LEU A 54 3.23 -13.54 -1.88
N GLN A 55 1.96 -13.11 -1.77
CA GLN A 55 1.61 -11.72 -1.54
C GLN A 55 2.13 -11.22 -0.18
N SER A 56 2.06 -12.03 0.88
CA SER A 56 2.61 -11.68 2.18
C SER A 56 4.13 -11.55 2.17
N VAL A 57 4.83 -12.43 1.44
CA VAL A 57 6.28 -12.30 1.21
C VAL A 57 6.59 -11.00 0.48
N LEU A 58 5.91 -10.74 -0.63
CA LEU A 58 6.08 -9.52 -1.42
C LEU A 58 5.86 -8.26 -0.56
N ASN A 59 4.78 -8.21 0.22
CA ASN A 59 4.43 -7.06 1.06
C ASN A 59 5.44 -6.86 2.19
N THR A 60 5.89 -7.93 2.84
CA THR A 60 6.86 -7.87 3.94
C THR A 60 8.22 -7.43 3.41
N ALA A 61 8.71 -8.07 2.34
CA ALA A 61 9.96 -7.70 1.69
C ALA A 61 9.91 -6.26 1.13
N GLY A 62 8.79 -5.86 0.54
CA GLY A 62 8.54 -4.48 0.08
C GLY A 62 8.51 -3.46 1.21
N THR A 63 7.98 -3.81 2.38
CA THR A 63 7.98 -2.93 3.57
C THR A 63 9.39 -2.72 4.10
N VAL A 64 10.17 -3.79 4.23
CA VAL A 64 11.57 -3.73 4.68
C VAL A 64 12.42 -2.97 3.66
N SER A 65 12.33 -3.35 2.38
CA SER A 65 13.04 -2.70 1.28
C SER A 65 12.68 -1.23 1.15
N GLY A 66 11.40 -0.89 1.28
CA GLY A 66 10.93 0.48 1.13
C GLY A 66 11.33 1.41 2.26
N MET A 67 11.75 0.90 3.42
CA MET A 67 12.22 1.68 4.59
C MET A 67 11.32 2.89 4.94
N GLY A 68 10.00 2.77 4.71
CA GLY A 68 9.01 3.83 4.90
C GLY A 68 9.16 5.07 4.00
N LEU A 69 9.98 4.99 2.93
CA LEU A 69 10.24 6.08 1.98
C LEU A 69 8.98 6.63 1.33
N ALA A 70 7.96 5.79 1.08
CA ALA A 70 6.70 6.26 0.52
C ALA A 70 6.00 7.27 1.45
N ALA A 71 5.83 6.92 2.73
CA ALA A 71 5.16 7.79 3.70
C ALA A 71 6.01 9.03 4.03
N SER A 72 7.32 8.86 4.27
CA SER A 72 8.20 9.99 4.57
C SER A 72 8.43 10.90 3.35
N GLY A 73 8.44 10.34 2.16
CA GLY A 73 8.52 11.05 0.89
C GLY A 73 7.32 11.96 0.66
N VAL A 74 6.08 11.49 0.89
CA VAL A 74 4.88 12.34 0.77
C VAL A 74 5.00 13.59 1.64
N ARG A 75 5.35 13.39 2.92
CA ARG A 75 5.48 14.49 3.88
C ARG A 75 6.56 15.48 3.46
N GLN A 76 7.75 15.02 3.10
CA GLN A 76 8.86 15.91 2.76
C GLN A 76 8.65 16.64 1.43
N ILE A 77 8.05 15.99 0.44
CA ILE A 77 7.69 16.63 -0.83
C ILE A 77 6.62 17.71 -0.60
N ALA A 78 5.63 17.43 0.25
CA ALA A 78 4.61 18.42 0.61
C ALA A 78 5.22 19.62 1.36
N GLU A 79 6.10 19.36 2.33
CA GLU A 79 6.81 20.40 3.08
C GLU A 79 7.72 21.25 2.15
N ALA A 80 8.49 20.63 1.27
CA ALA A 80 9.36 21.33 0.32
C ALA A 80 8.58 22.10 -0.76
N LYS A 81 7.39 21.62 -1.15
CA LYS A 81 6.49 22.38 -2.03
C LYS A 81 5.92 23.60 -1.30
N ALA A 82 5.57 23.46 -0.02
CA ALA A 82 5.00 24.54 0.78
C ALA A 82 6.00 25.66 1.08
N SER A 83 7.31 25.37 1.15
CA SER A 83 8.35 26.39 1.37
C SER A 83 8.60 27.28 0.14
N GLY A 84 8.09 26.92 -1.04
CA GLY A 84 8.31 27.68 -2.30
C GLY A 84 9.72 27.56 -2.89
N ASP A 85 10.63 26.83 -2.22
CA ASP A 85 12.00 26.61 -2.66
C ASP A 85 12.06 25.48 -3.70
N THR A 86 12.25 25.86 -4.96
CA THR A 86 12.30 24.93 -6.09
C THR A 86 13.50 23.98 -6.02
N ASP A 87 14.62 24.42 -5.45
CA ASP A 87 15.84 23.63 -5.36
C ASP A 87 15.72 22.59 -4.24
N ALA A 88 15.19 22.99 -3.08
CA ALA A 88 14.88 22.05 -2.00
C ALA A 88 13.88 20.98 -2.45
N LEU A 89 12.88 21.35 -3.25
CA LEU A 89 11.94 20.40 -3.83
C LEU A 89 12.62 19.43 -4.82
N ALA A 90 13.51 19.94 -5.68
CA ALA A 90 14.26 19.11 -6.63
C ALA A 90 15.19 18.12 -5.91
N HIS A 91 15.92 18.57 -4.90
CA HIS A 91 16.80 17.72 -4.10
C HIS A 91 16.02 16.65 -3.33
N THR A 92 14.87 16.98 -2.75
CA THR A 92 14.01 16.01 -2.07
C THR A 92 13.47 14.96 -3.04
N ARG A 93 13.01 15.36 -4.24
CA ARG A 93 12.54 14.44 -5.29
C ARG A 93 13.64 13.48 -5.72
N MET A 94 14.85 14.00 -5.93
CA MET A 94 16.00 13.22 -6.37
C MET A 94 16.50 12.27 -5.27
N ALA A 95 16.58 12.73 -4.02
CA ALA A 95 16.91 11.90 -2.86
C ALA A 95 15.93 10.74 -2.72
N LEU A 96 14.62 11.01 -2.81
CA LEU A 96 13.59 9.98 -2.73
C LEU A 96 13.71 8.96 -3.87
N TRP A 97 13.94 9.42 -5.11
CA TRP A 97 14.06 8.53 -6.27
C TRP A 97 15.29 7.62 -6.19
N TRP A 98 16.47 8.17 -5.87
CA TRP A 98 17.70 7.38 -5.71
C TRP A 98 17.64 6.43 -4.52
N SER A 99 17.12 6.89 -3.38
CA SER A 99 16.91 6.03 -2.21
C SER A 99 16.00 4.85 -2.56
N ALA A 100 14.89 5.08 -3.26
CA ALA A 100 13.99 4.01 -3.66
C ALA A 100 14.62 3.03 -4.66
N LEU A 101 15.43 3.52 -5.60
CA LEU A 101 16.14 2.67 -6.55
C LEU A 101 17.14 1.75 -5.82
N ILE A 102 17.95 2.32 -4.93
CA ILE A 102 19.00 1.60 -4.19
C ILE A 102 18.37 0.62 -3.20
N THR A 103 17.47 1.09 -2.35
CA THR A 103 16.83 0.24 -1.32
C THR A 103 15.90 -0.80 -1.94
N GLY A 104 15.23 -0.48 -3.04
CA GLY A 104 14.50 -1.42 -3.88
C GLY A 104 15.39 -2.53 -4.44
N ALA A 105 16.54 -2.16 -5.01
CA ALA A 105 17.49 -3.12 -5.58
C ALA A 105 18.11 -4.01 -4.50
N LEU A 106 18.48 -3.43 -3.35
CA LEU A 106 18.98 -4.18 -2.20
C LEU A 106 17.93 -5.16 -1.66
N GLY A 107 16.67 -4.73 -1.57
CA GLY A 107 15.56 -5.59 -1.14
C GLY A 107 15.30 -6.75 -2.10
N ALA A 108 15.33 -6.48 -3.41
CA ALA A 108 15.20 -7.50 -4.44
C ALA A 108 16.38 -8.50 -4.38
N LEU A 109 17.61 -8.00 -4.26
CA LEU A 109 18.81 -8.84 -4.13
C LEU A 109 18.72 -9.73 -2.88
N LEU A 110 18.31 -9.16 -1.74
CA LEU A 110 18.14 -9.89 -0.49
C LEU A 110 17.06 -10.97 -0.59
N LEU A 111 15.96 -10.71 -1.33
CA LEU A 111 14.93 -11.73 -1.58
C LEU A 111 15.46 -12.86 -2.49
N ILE A 112 16.28 -12.53 -3.50
CA ILE A 112 16.89 -13.54 -4.39
C ILE A 112 17.87 -14.42 -3.60
N THR A 113 18.72 -13.85 -2.75
CA THR A 113 19.69 -14.61 -1.96
C THR A 113 19.01 -15.48 -0.90
N LEU A 114 17.93 -14.98 -0.28
CA LEU A 114 17.17 -15.71 0.73
C LEU A 114 15.99 -16.52 0.17
N ARG A 115 15.88 -16.70 -1.15
CA ARG A 115 14.72 -17.38 -1.75
C ARG A 115 14.51 -18.81 -1.25
N GLN A 116 15.58 -19.57 -1.01
CA GLN A 116 15.49 -20.95 -0.54
C GLN A 116 14.98 -21.05 0.91
N PRO A 117 15.59 -20.35 1.90
CA PRO A 117 15.07 -20.40 3.27
C PRO A 117 13.66 -19.83 3.36
N ILE A 118 13.32 -18.80 2.57
CA ILE A 118 11.97 -18.24 2.53
C ILE A 118 10.98 -19.24 1.92
N ALA A 119 11.33 -19.95 0.84
CA ALA A 119 10.47 -20.99 0.26
C ALA A 119 10.13 -22.07 1.28
N ARG A 120 11.15 -22.60 1.96
CA ARG A 120 10.98 -23.62 3.01
C ARG A 120 10.14 -23.11 4.17
N LEU A 121 10.37 -21.88 4.64
CA LEU A 121 9.61 -21.27 5.73
C LEU A 121 8.13 -21.08 5.37
N VAL A 122 7.86 -20.60 4.16
CA VAL A 122 6.52 -20.12 3.76
C VAL A 122 5.64 -21.23 3.22
N THR A 123 6.23 -22.14 2.46
CA THR A 123 5.47 -23.17 1.73
C THR A 123 5.75 -24.59 2.22
N GLY A 124 6.76 -24.78 3.09
CA GLY A 124 7.23 -26.11 3.50
C GLY A 124 7.99 -26.88 2.42
N ALA A 125 8.07 -26.35 1.18
CA ALA A 125 8.65 -27.02 0.02
C ALA A 125 9.67 -26.14 -0.72
N GLU A 126 10.67 -26.76 -1.35
CA GLU A 126 11.69 -26.03 -2.12
C GLU A 126 11.25 -25.64 -3.53
N GLY A 127 10.18 -26.26 -4.05
CA GLY A 127 9.71 -26.08 -5.42
C GLY A 127 9.33 -24.63 -5.77
N TYR A 128 9.04 -23.79 -4.77
CA TYR A 128 8.63 -22.40 -4.95
C TYR A 128 9.78 -21.38 -4.98
N ALA A 129 11.04 -21.82 -4.86
CA ALA A 129 12.19 -20.92 -4.93
C ALA A 129 12.27 -20.12 -6.25
N GLY A 130 11.82 -20.72 -7.37
CA GLY A 130 11.70 -20.03 -8.66
C GLY A 130 10.64 -18.93 -8.65
N ALA A 131 9.48 -19.19 -8.06
CA ALA A 131 8.40 -18.21 -7.89
C ALA A 131 8.83 -17.02 -7.02
N LEU A 132 9.60 -17.27 -5.96
CA LEU A 132 10.16 -16.21 -5.10
C LEU A 132 11.19 -15.35 -5.82
N ALA A 133 11.96 -15.90 -6.76
CA ALA A 133 12.86 -15.11 -7.58
C ALA A 133 12.11 -14.07 -8.43
N TRP A 134 10.93 -14.42 -8.97
CA TRP A 134 10.06 -13.47 -9.67
C TRP A 134 9.56 -12.36 -8.75
N LEU A 135 9.26 -12.66 -7.48
CA LEU A 135 8.83 -11.65 -6.52
C LEU A 135 9.89 -10.56 -6.29
N ALA A 136 11.17 -10.81 -6.55
CA ALA A 136 12.22 -9.79 -6.43
C ALA A 136 11.97 -8.59 -7.36
N ALA A 137 11.51 -8.85 -8.59
CA ALA A 137 11.08 -7.79 -9.51
C ALA A 137 9.87 -7.04 -8.94
N GLY A 138 8.94 -7.75 -8.30
CA GLY A 138 7.81 -7.17 -7.58
C GLY A 138 8.23 -6.27 -6.42
N VAL A 139 9.22 -6.68 -5.61
CA VAL A 139 9.75 -5.88 -4.48
C VAL A 139 10.35 -4.59 -5.00
N TRP A 140 11.23 -4.68 -6.00
CA TRP A 140 11.83 -3.51 -6.62
C TRP A 140 10.76 -2.57 -7.19
N ALA A 141 9.80 -3.13 -7.96
CA ALA A 141 8.72 -2.35 -8.55
C ALA A 141 7.86 -1.67 -7.49
N THR A 142 7.52 -2.37 -6.39
CA THR A 142 6.73 -1.83 -5.27
C THR A 142 7.44 -0.64 -4.62
N THR A 143 8.74 -0.76 -4.34
CA THR A 143 9.52 0.31 -3.71
C THR A 143 9.65 1.52 -4.62
N VAL A 144 9.97 1.31 -5.90
CA VAL A 144 10.15 2.41 -6.87
C VAL A 144 8.81 3.07 -7.23
N SER A 145 7.75 2.30 -7.48
CA SER A 145 6.42 2.86 -7.73
C SER A 145 5.90 3.61 -6.51
N GLY A 146 6.18 3.11 -5.29
CA GLY A 146 5.82 3.78 -4.04
C GLY A 146 6.43 5.17 -3.92
N ALA A 147 7.70 5.34 -4.30
CA ALA A 147 8.36 6.65 -4.35
C ALA A 147 7.76 7.58 -5.41
N GLN A 148 7.42 7.06 -6.60
CA GLN A 148 6.79 7.85 -7.67
C GLN A 148 5.38 8.32 -7.27
N ILE A 149 4.60 7.43 -6.65
CA ILE A 149 3.29 7.73 -6.07
C ILE A 149 3.44 8.76 -4.95
N ALA A 150 4.47 8.64 -4.10
CA ALA A 150 4.74 9.61 -3.04
C ALA A 150 5.03 11.02 -3.59
N ILE A 151 5.74 11.12 -4.71
CA ILE A 151 5.96 12.41 -5.40
C ILE A 151 4.64 12.99 -5.90
N LEU A 152 3.81 12.18 -6.59
CA LEU A 152 2.51 12.63 -7.10
C LEU A 152 1.59 13.09 -5.96
N ASN A 153 1.60 12.36 -4.84
CA ASN A 153 0.81 12.65 -3.66
C ASN A 153 1.29 13.91 -2.92
N GLY A 154 2.58 14.01 -2.62
CA GLY A 154 3.15 15.20 -1.97
C GLY A 154 2.98 16.48 -2.80
N LEU A 155 2.99 16.36 -4.13
CA LEU A 155 2.72 17.49 -5.03
C LEU A 155 1.22 17.77 -5.24
N ARG A 156 0.31 16.99 -4.65
CA ARG A 156 -1.15 17.07 -4.78
C ARG A 156 -1.68 16.89 -6.21
N TYR A 157 -1.01 16.08 -7.03
CA TYR A 157 -1.51 15.67 -8.36
C TYR A 157 -2.55 14.54 -8.26
N LEU A 158 -3.66 14.80 -7.56
CA LEU A 158 -4.66 13.78 -7.19
C LEU A 158 -5.32 13.13 -8.43
N GLY A 159 -5.51 13.88 -9.51
CA GLY A 159 -6.03 13.32 -10.77
C GLY A 159 -5.07 12.33 -11.43
N HIS A 160 -3.75 12.55 -11.34
CA HIS A 160 -2.77 11.59 -11.81
C HIS A 160 -2.72 10.35 -10.91
N LEU A 161 -2.78 10.54 -9.58
CA LEU A 161 -2.86 9.43 -8.62
C LEU A 161 -4.06 8.52 -8.89
N ALA A 162 -5.26 9.08 -9.06
CA ALA A 162 -6.45 8.30 -9.34
C ALA A 162 -6.29 7.45 -10.62
N ARG A 163 -5.70 8.02 -11.68
CA ARG A 163 -5.41 7.27 -12.92
C ARG A 163 -4.35 6.20 -12.71
N VAL A 164 -3.32 6.45 -11.90
CA VAL A 164 -2.31 5.45 -11.53
C VAL A 164 -2.96 4.25 -10.85
N TYR A 165 -3.83 4.48 -9.86
CA TYR A 165 -4.52 3.39 -9.16
C TYR A 165 -5.51 2.65 -10.05
N ILE A 166 -6.33 3.35 -10.84
CA ILE A 166 -7.31 2.72 -11.75
C ILE A 166 -6.60 1.86 -12.81
N LEU A 167 -5.60 2.42 -13.50
CA LEU A 167 -4.86 1.70 -14.53
C LEU A 167 -3.99 0.59 -13.94
N GLY A 168 -3.42 0.81 -12.74
CA GLY A 168 -2.67 -0.20 -12.00
C GLY A 168 -3.53 -1.39 -11.59
N ALA A 169 -4.73 -1.13 -11.07
CA ALA A 169 -5.69 -2.15 -10.69
C ALA A 169 -6.19 -2.94 -11.93
N LEU A 170 -6.60 -2.24 -13.00
CA LEU A 170 -7.05 -2.87 -14.24
C LEU A 170 -5.95 -3.68 -14.91
N GLY A 171 -4.80 -3.07 -15.20
CA GLY A 171 -3.70 -3.74 -15.89
C GLY A 171 -3.15 -4.91 -15.07
N GLY A 172 -2.99 -4.72 -13.75
CA GLY A 172 -2.55 -5.79 -12.86
C GLY A 172 -3.57 -6.94 -12.78
N MET A 173 -4.87 -6.63 -12.77
CA MET A 173 -5.91 -7.65 -12.83
C MET A 173 -5.88 -8.42 -14.15
N LEU A 174 -5.84 -7.73 -15.30
CA LEU A 174 -5.84 -8.37 -16.62
C LEU A 174 -4.62 -9.28 -16.80
N ILE A 175 -3.42 -8.79 -16.51
CA ILE A 175 -2.19 -9.59 -16.61
C ILE A 175 -2.24 -10.78 -15.66
N ALA A 176 -2.70 -10.59 -14.43
CA ALA A 176 -2.82 -11.68 -13.46
C ALA A 176 -3.78 -12.77 -13.96
N VAL A 177 -4.98 -12.38 -14.41
CA VAL A 177 -5.98 -13.32 -14.91
C VAL A 177 -5.47 -14.08 -16.12
N LEU A 178 -4.85 -13.39 -17.09
CA LEU A 178 -4.27 -14.03 -18.28
C LEU A 178 -3.15 -15.03 -17.91
N ALA A 179 -2.25 -14.65 -17.00
CA ALA A 179 -1.17 -15.52 -16.56
C ALA A 179 -1.68 -16.79 -15.88
N VAL A 180 -2.68 -16.67 -15.01
CA VAL A 180 -3.27 -17.83 -14.30
C VAL A 180 -4.16 -18.66 -15.22
N TRP A 181 -4.85 -18.05 -16.17
CA TRP A 181 -5.62 -18.78 -17.16
C TRP A 181 -4.72 -19.65 -18.06
N GLN A 182 -3.56 -19.12 -18.49
CA GLN A 182 -2.63 -19.84 -19.37
C GLN A 182 -1.74 -20.85 -18.62
N TRP A 183 -1.25 -20.50 -17.42
CA TRP A 183 -0.22 -21.28 -16.71
C TRP A 183 -0.69 -21.89 -15.38
N ARG A 184 -1.95 -21.69 -15.01
CA ARG A 184 -2.55 -22.16 -13.74
C ARG A 184 -1.68 -21.76 -12.54
N GLU A 185 -1.21 -22.72 -11.75
CA GLU A 185 -0.40 -22.50 -10.55
C GLU A 185 0.93 -21.79 -10.84
N ALA A 186 1.60 -22.11 -11.96
CA ALA A 186 2.84 -21.43 -12.34
C ALA A 186 2.62 -19.94 -12.64
N GLY A 187 1.39 -19.56 -13.01
CA GLY A 187 0.98 -18.17 -13.23
C GLY A 187 0.81 -17.35 -11.95
N ILE A 188 0.77 -17.96 -10.77
CA ILE A 188 0.50 -17.25 -9.50
C ILE A 188 1.60 -16.25 -9.18
N ALA A 189 2.87 -16.60 -9.40
CA ALA A 189 3.98 -15.68 -9.19
C ALA A 189 3.84 -14.41 -10.05
N VAL A 190 3.49 -14.58 -11.33
CA VAL A 190 3.22 -13.49 -12.27
C VAL A 190 2.00 -12.68 -11.83
N ALA A 191 0.94 -13.34 -11.36
CA ALA A 191 -0.26 -12.68 -10.86
C ALA A 191 0.00 -11.79 -9.63
N VAL A 192 0.95 -12.16 -8.77
CA VAL A 192 1.35 -11.37 -7.60
C VAL A 192 2.18 -10.15 -8.01
N VAL A 193 3.12 -10.29 -8.96
CA VAL A 193 3.97 -9.16 -9.40
C VAL A 193 3.33 -8.26 -10.45
N SER A 194 2.25 -8.69 -11.10
CA SER A 194 1.55 -7.93 -12.14
C SER A 194 1.17 -6.51 -11.69
N THR A 195 0.51 -6.38 -10.54
CA THR A 195 0.06 -5.09 -10.00
C THR A 195 1.22 -4.12 -9.74
N PRO A 196 2.27 -4.45 -8.96
CA PRO A 196 3.38 -3.52 -8.73
C PRO A 196 4.15 -3.18 -10.03
N LEU A 197 4.27 -4.11 -10.98
CA LEU A 197 4.91 -3.84 -12.27
C LEU A 197 4.10 -2.84 -13.11
N VAL A 198 2.78 -3.02 -13.20
CA VAL A 198 1.92 -2.06 -13.91
C VAL A 198 1.93 -0.71 -13.19
N LEU A 199 1.83 -0.71 -11.86
CA LEU A 199 1.93 0.53 -11.08
C LEU A 199 3.22 1.26 -11.40
N LEU A 200 4.38 0.58 -11.41
CA LEU A 200 5.67 1.16 -11.78
C LEU A 200 5.63 1.86 -13.15
N VAL A 201 5.11 1.18 -14.17
CA VAL A 201 5.05 1.74 -15.53
C VAL A 201 4.12 2.96 -15.58
N VAL A 202 2.93 2.85 -15.00
CA VAL A 202 1.93 3.92 -15.04
C VAL A 202 2.36 5.11 -14.18
N SER A 203 2.89 4.88 -12.98
CA SER A 203 3.40 5.96 -12.13
C SER A 203 4.60 6.64 -12.76
N TRP A 204 5.49 5.89 -13.42
CA TRP A 204 6.62 6.48 -14.14
C TRP A 204 6.14 7.43 -15.25
N TYR A 205 5.17 7.01 -16.05
CA TYR A 205 4.58 7.84 -17.11
C TYR A 205 4.02 9.17 -16.57
N TYR A 206 3.27 9.15 -15.47
CA TYR A 206 2.71 10.37 -14.89
C TYR A 206 3.75 11.22 -14.16
N THR A 207 4.73 10.61 -13.49
CA THR A 207 5.80 11.35 -12.81
C THR A 207 6.73 12.04 -13.81
N HIS A 208 6.97 11.45 -14.98
CA HIS A 208 7.82 12.04 -16.03
C HIS A 208 7.20 13.26 -16.70
N ARG A 209 5.87 13.39 -16.66
CA ARG A 209 5.12 14.56 -17.15
C ARG A 209 5.21 15.78 -16.23
N ILE A 210 5.69 15.60 -14.99
CA ILE A 210 5.94 16.72 -14.09
C ILE A 210 7.22 17.44 -14.51
N ALA A 211 7.20 18.77 -14.53
CA ALA A 211 8.37 19.58 -14.86
C ALA A 211 9.63 19.09 -14.14
N LYS A 212 10.68 18.83 -14.93
CA LYS A 212 12.00 18.46 -14.43
C LYS A 212 12.66 19.73 -13.92
N ILE A 213 12.85 19.82 -12.61
CA ILE A 213 13.67 20.88 -12.03
C ILE A 213 15.12 20.40 -12.18
N ARG A 214 15.89 21.05 -13.05
CA ARG A 214 17.31 20.72 -13.28
C ARG A 214 18.13 21.40 -12.19
N VAL A 215 18.66 20.63 -11.26
CA VAL A 215 19.56 21.14 -10.21
C VAL A 215 20.81 20.28 -10.16
N ARG A 216 21.97 20.90 -9.93
CA ARG A 216 23.23 20.18 -9.70
C ARG A 216 23.15 19.42 -8.39
N ALA A 217 23.29 18.11 -8.46
CA ALA A 217 23.29 17.22 -7.31
C ALA A 217 24.69 17.19 -6.68
N THR A 218 24.85 17.71 -5.47
CA THR A 218 26.07 17.50 -4.68
C THR A 218 25.71 16.66 -3.45
N TRP A 219 26.62 15.81 -2.98
CA TRP A 219 26.39 15.01 -1.76
C TRP A 219 25.95 15.87 -0.55
N GLN A 220 26.52 17.07 -0.43
CA GLN A 220 26.19 18.03 0.62
C GLN A 220 24.72 18.47 0.56
N THR A 221 24.16 18.72 -0.64
CA THR A 221 22.76 19.16 -0.81
C THR A 221 21.74 18.02 -0.65
N LEU A 222 22.19 16.77 -0.80
CA LEU A 222 21.37 15.57 -0.69
C LEU A 222 21.34 14.97 0.73
N SER A 223 22.42 15.13 1.50
CA SER A 223 22.57 14.54 2.84
C SER A 223 21.43 14.86 3.82
N LYS A 224 20.98 16.12 3.86
CA LYS A 224 19.92 16.59 4.76
C LYS A 224 18.54 15.99 4.41
N PRO A 225 18.07 16.05 3.14
CA PRO A 225 16.88 15.32 2.72
C PRO A 225 16.95 13.82 3.01
N LEU A 226 18.08 13.16 2.70
CA LEU A 226 18.28 11.74 2.93
C LEU A 226 18.13 11.35 4.41
N ARG A 227 18.78 12.08 5.32
CA ARG A 227 18.68 11.83 6.76
C ARG A 227 17.25 11.95 7.27
N ARG A 228 16.51 12.96 6.81
CA ARG A 228 15.11 13.16 7.18
C ARG A 228 14.23 12.04 6.62
N LEU A 229 14.48 11.60 5.37
CA LEU A 229 13.76 10.50 4.70
C LEU A 229 13.86 9.21 5.49
N PHE A 230 15.07 8.83 5.89
CA PHE A 230 15.30 7.60 6.64
C PHE A 230 14.91 7.70 8.11
N SER A 231 15.14 8.83 8.79
CA SER A 231 14.73 8.98 10.20
C SER A 231 13.22 8.84 10.38
N LEU A 232 12.43 9.52 9.54
CA LEU A 232 10.97 9.40 9.58
C LEU A 232 10.49 8.09 8.94
N GLY A 233 11.15 7.66 7.86
CA GLY A 233 10.82 6.42 7.15
C GLY A 233 10.97 5.20 8.04
N PHE A 234 12.03 5.12 8.85
CA PHE A 234 12.26 4.01 9.76
C PHE A 234 11.14 3.83 10.79
N ALA A 235 10.62 4.94 11.35
CA ALA A 235 9.47 4.88 12.25
C ALA A 235 8.22 4.30 11.56
N PHE A 236 7.90 4.79 10.36
CA PHE A 236 6.78 4.24 9.57
C PHE A 236 7.00 2.78 9.15
N MET A 237 8.24 2.42 8.84
CA MET A 237 8.61 1.06 8.50
C MET A 237 8.34 0.11 9.67
N ILE A 238 8.76 0.43 10.90
CA ILE A 238 8.50 -0.41 12.08
C ILE A 238 7.00 -0.59 12.29
N THR A 239 6.22 0.49 12.25
CA THR A 239 4.77 0.42 12.43
C THR A 239 4.11 -0.49 11.38
N ASN A 240 4.50 -0.35 10.11
CA ASN A 240 3.97 -1.20 9.04
C ASN A 240 4.46 -2.65 9.16
N LEU A 241 5.72 -2.86 9.56
CA LEU A 241 6.30 -4.18 9.70
C LEU A 241 5.64 -4.99 10.82
N ILE A 242 5.26 -4.35 11.94
CA ILE A 242 4.46 -5.01 12.98
C ILE A 242 3.14 -5.52 12.40
N ARG A 243 2.44 -4.66 11.64
CA ARG A 243 1.15 -5.03 11.01
C ARG A 243 1.29 -6.14 9.98
N THR A 244 2.19 -6.00 9.01
CA THR A 244 2.36 -6.97 7.93
C THR A 244 3.05 -8.24 8.41
N GLY A 245 3.99 -8.11 9.34
CA GLY A 245 4.73 -9.21 9.95
C GLY A 245 3.82 -10.09 10.81
N ALA A 246 2.93 -9.51 11.61
CA ALA A 246 1.93 -10.28 12.36
C ALA A 246 1.02 -11.08 11.43
N GLN A 247 0.50 -10.45 10.37
CA GLN A 247 -0.33 -11.15 9.38
C GLN A 247 0.43 -12.27 8.66
N PHE A 248 1.70 -12.04 8.33
CA PHE A 248 2.55 -13.04 7.70
C PHE A 248 2.84 -14.22 8.63
N ALA A 249 3.16 -13.95 9.90
CA ALA A 249 3.39 -14.97 10.91
C ALA A 249 2.16 -15.87 11.12
N VAL A 250 0.96 -15.29 11.18
CA VAL A 250 -0.30 -16.05 11.27
C VAL A 250 -0.46 -16.98 10.06
N ARG A 251 -0.19 -16.51 8.84
CA ARG A 251 -0.31 -17.35 7.63
C ARG A 251 0.69 -18.48 7.59
N VAL A 252 1.94 -18.20 7.97
CA VAL A 252 2.99 -19.24 8.06
C VAL A 252 2.61 -20.29 9.10
N LEU A 253 2.12 -19.88 10.27
CA LEU A 253 1.67 -20.81 11.30
C LEU A 253 0.48 -21.68 10.86
N LEU A 254 -0.52 -21.07 10.20
CA LEU A 254 -1.66 -21.80 9.65
C LEU A 254 -1.22 -22.78 8.55
N THR A 255 -0.29 -22.39 7.70
CA THR A 255 0.25 -23.27 6.66
C THR A 255 0.97 -24.46 7.29
N ALA A 256 1.79 -24.22 8.32
CA ALA A 256 2.55 -25.26 9.01
C ALA A 256 1.67 -26.24 9.82
N THR A 257 0.56 -25.76 10.40
CA THR A 257 -0.29 -26.58 11.28
C THR A 257 -1.52 -27.18 10.59
N LEU A 258 -2.11 -26.46 9.63
CA LEU A 258 -3.40 -26.79 9.00
C LEU A 258 -3.34 -26.85 7.46
N GLY A 259 -2.16 -26.65 6.87
CA GLY A 259 -1.94 -26.71 5.42
C GLY A 259 -2.34 -25.45 4.64
N VAL A 260 -2.04 -25.47 3.35
CA VAL A 260 -2.25 -24.33 2.43
C VAL A 260 -3.74 -24.06 2.20
N THR A 261 -4.59 -25.08 2.18
CA THR A 261 -6.05 -24.96 2.02
C THR A 261 -6.68 -24.11 3.12
N SER A 262 -6.33 -24.38 4.39
CA SER A 262 -6.78 -23.61 5.56
C SER A 262 -6.29 -22.16 5.51
N THR A 263 -5.07 -21.96 5.01
CA THR A 263 -4.52 -20.62 4.76
C THR A 263 -5.30 -19.88 3.66
N GLY A 264 -5.80 -20.60 2.65
CA GLY A 264 -6.72 -20.09 1.64
C GLY A 264 -8.05 -19.62 2.23
N HIS A 265 -8.67 -20.42 3.11
CA HIS A 265 -9.89 -20.02 3.83
C HIS A 265 -9.66 -18.80 4.72
N PHE A 266 -8.56 -18.77 5.47
CA PHE A 266 -8.17 -17.60 6.26
C PHE A 266 -7.98 -16.35 5.39
N GLN A 267 -7.34 -16.49 4.23
CA GLN A 267 -7.13 -15.37 3.30
C GLN A 267 -8.46 -14.83 2.75
N ALA A 268 -9.41 -15.71 2.43
CA ALA A 268 -10.74 -15.31 1.99
C ALA A 268 -11.48 -14.56 3.12
N ALA A 269 -11.54 -15.14 4.32
CA ALA A 269 -12.17 -14.52 5.49
C ALA A 269 -11.55 -13.16 5.82
N TRP A 270 -10.22 -13.08 5.89
CA TRP A 270 -9.50 -11.83 6.14
C TRP A 270 -9.81 -10.75 5.10
N SER A 271 -9.87 -11.13 3.82
CA SER A 271 -10.15 -10.18 2.73
C SER A 271 -11.55 -9.58 2.85
N ILE A 272 -12.55 -10.40 3.19
CA ILE A 272 -13.92 -9.93 3.41
C ILE A 272 -13.97 -9.04 4.66
N SER A 273 -13.37 -9.48 5.78
CA SER A 273 -13.26 -8.70 7.02
C SER A 273 -12.64 -7.32 6.81
N ALA A 274 -11.51 -7.26 6.11
CA ALA A 274 -10.82 -6.01 5.84
C ALA A 274 -11.66 -5.05 5.00
N LEU A 275 -12.49 -5.56 4.09
CA LEU A 275 -13.33 -4.76 3.21
C LEU A 275 -14.44 -4.04 3.98
N TYR A 276 -15.26 -4.78 4.73
CA TYR A 276 -16.41 -4.18 5.42
C TYR A 276 -15.99 -3.36 6.64
N LEU A 277 -15.06 -3.86 7.48
CA LEU A 277 -14.56 -3.09 8.63
C LEU A 277 -13.78 -1.87 8.18
N GLY A 278 -13.00 -1.99 7.11
CA GLY A 278 -12.24 -0.88 6.53
C GLY A 278 -13.16 0.26 6.12
N PHE A 279 -14.28 -0.05 5.44
CA PHE A 279 -15.26 0.96 5.03
C PHE A 279 -15.89 1.69 6.22
N VAL A 280 -16.33 0.95 7.25
CA VAL A 280 -16.93 1.53 8.46
C VAL A 280 -15.93 2.44 9.17
N LEU A 281 -14.72 1.94 9.45
CA LEU A 281 -13.68 2.68 10.15
C LEU A 281 -13.20 3.91 9.38
N GLU A 282 -13.07 3.83 8.05
CA GLU A 282 -12.66 4.97 7.22
C GLU A 282 -13.74 6.06 7.18
N SER A 283 -15.02 5.68 7.18
CA SER A 283 -16.13 6.62 7.28
C SER A 283 -16.13 7.35 8.62
N MET A 284 -16.00 6.59 9.72
CA MET A 284 -15.96 7.15 11.07
C MET A 284 -14.74 8.04 11.29
N GLY A 285 -13.56 7.65 10.78
CA GLY A 285 -12.33 8.42 10.93
C GLY A 285 -12.40 9.85 10.40
N LYS A 286 -13.26 10.12 9.40
CA LYS A 286 -13.46 11.47 8.83
C LYS A 286 -14.19 12.42 9.77
N ASP A 287 -15.12 11.92 10.59
CA ASP A 287 -15.81 12.70 11.62
C ASP A 287 -15.03 12.68 12.95
N PHE A 288 -14.44 11.53 13.29
CA PHE A 288 -13.73 11.34 14.55
C PHE A 288 -12.47 12.20 14.66
N TYR A 289 -11.64 12.26 13.61
CA TYR A 289 -10.34 12.92 13.70
C TYR A 289 -10.44 14.43 14.00
N PRO A 290 -11.28 15.23 13.30
CA PRO A 290 -11.47 16.64 13.64
C PRO A 290 -11.97 16.87 15.07
N ARG A 291 -12.93 16.05 15.54
CA ARG A 291 -13.47 16.15 16.90
C ARG A 291 -12.41 15.84 17.93
N LEU A 292 -11.63 14.77 17.73
CA LEU A 292 -10.54 14.38 18.61
C LEU A 292 -9.49 15.48 18.72
N THR A 293 -9.11 16.12 17.60
CA THR A 293 -8.13 17.22 17.63
C THR A 293 -8.64 18.46 18.36
N ALA A 294 -9.96 18.72 18.35
CA ALA A 294 -10.55 19.87 19.03
C ALA A 294 -10.52 19.71 20.56
N VAL A 295 -10.57 18.47 21.07
CA VAL A 295 -10.60 18.17 22.51
C VAL A 295 -9.29 17.57 23.03
N ALA A 296 -8.24 17.49 22.20
CA ALA A 296 -7.01 16.76 22.51
C ALA A 296 -6.26 17.20 23.78
N ASN A 297 -6.51 18.42 24.29
CA ASN A 297 -5.90 18.94 25.51
C ASN A 297 -6.70 18.59 26.77
N ASP A 298 -7.93 18.12 26.63
CA ASP A 298 -8.77 17.69 27.74
C ASP A 298 -8.90 16.16 27.72
N ARG A 299 -8.28 15.54 28.72
CA ARG A 299 -8.20 14.08 28.85
C ARG A 299 -9.57 13.44 29.04
N GLU A 300 -10.47 14.08 29.76
CA GLU A 300 -11.75 13.48 30.14
C GLU A 300 -12.70 13.45 28.94
N THR A 301 -12.83 14.58 28.24
CA THR A 301 -13.62 14.65 27.00
C THR A 301 -12.99 13.84 25.87
N THR A 302 -11.66 13.75 25.79
CA THR A 302 -10.97 12.85 24.85
C THR A 302 -11.35 11.39 25.11
N ASN A 303 -11.31 10.93 26.36
CA ASN A 303 -11.66 9.55 26.71
C ASN A 303 -13.14 9.26 26.42
N ALA A 304 -14.05 10.18 26.75
CA ALA A 304 -15.47 10.04 26.44
C ALA A 304 -15.70 9.91 24.92
N LEU A 305 -15.10 10.81 24.13
CA LEU A 305 -15.22 10.77 22.67
C LEU A 305 -14.67 9.47 22.06
N VAL A 306 -13.57 8.94 22.58
CA VAL A 306 -13.00 7.65 22.15
C VAL A 306 -13.98 6.51 22.47
N ASN A 307 -14.58 6.49 23.65
CA ASN A 307 -15.55 5.47 24.05
C ASN A 307 -16.82 5.51 23.19
N ASP A 308 -17.40 6.71 22.97
CA ASP A 308 -18.59 6.87 22.11
C ASP A 308 -18.33 6.34 20.70
N GLN A 309 -17.12 6.57 20.18
CA GLN A 309 -16.74 6.13 18.84
C GLN A 309 -16.44 4.63 18.80
N ALA A 310 -15.88 4.05 19.86
CA ALA A 310 -15.75 2.61 19.97
C ALA A 310 -17.12 1.92 20.04
N GLU A 311 -18.07 2.47 20.81
CA GLU A 311 -19.44 1.97 20.91
C GLU A 311 -20.17 2.07 19.57
N LEU A 312 -20.10 3.22 18.89
CA LEU A 312 -20.68 3.39 17.56
C LEU A 312 -20.06 2.42 16.54
N ALA A 313 -18.74 2.20 16.61
CA ALA A 313 -18.06 1.26 15.73
C ALA A 313 -18.56 -0.16 15.96
N LEU A 314 -18.76 -0.57 17.23
CA LEU A 314 -19.36 -1.85 17.59
C LEU A 314 -20.80 -1.96 17.10
N LEU A 315 -21.63 -0.95 17.30
CA LEU A 315 -23.03 -0.94 16.86
C LEU A 315 -23.18 -1.03 15.34
N LEU A 316 -22.28 -0.41 14.57
CA LEU A 316 -22.28 -0.49 13.12
C LEU A 316 -21.64 -1.78 12.59
N ALA A 317 -20.56 -2.25 13.21
CA ALA A 317 -19.84 -3.43 12.76
C ALA A 317 -20.50 -4.75 13.19
N ALA A 318 -21.11 -4.82 14.38
CA ALA A 318 -21.67 -6.06 14.92
C ALA A 318 -22.77 -6.66 14.03
N PRO A 319 -23.75 -5.90 13.49
CA PRO A 319 -24.73 -6.46 12.57
C PRO A 319 -24.10 -7.02 11.30
N VAL A 320 -23.09 -6.33 10.77
CA VAL A 320 -22.35 -6.77 9.58
C VAL A 320 -21.59 -8.06 9.86
N ILE A 321 -20.89 -8.14 11.00
CA ILE A 321 -20.15 -9.33 11.44
C ILE A 321 -21.13 -10.51 11.62
N LEU A 322 -22.26 -10.31 12.30
CA LEU A 322 -23.27 -11.34 12.52
C LEU A 322 -23.86 -11.84 11.19
N SER A 323 -24.19 -10.93 10.26
CA SER A 323 -24.70 -11.30 8.94
C SER A 323 -23.70 -12.13 8.14
N MET A 324 -22.40 -11.85 8.25
CA MET A 324 -21.34 -12.58 7.58
C MET A 324 -21.08 -13.95 8.22
N LEU A 325 -21.32 -14.11 9.53
CA LEU A 325 -21.19 -15.41 10.21
C LEU A 325 -22.33 -16.38 9.85
N THR A 326 -23.51 -15.85 9.49
CA THR A 326 -24.67 -16.66 9.10
C THR A 326 -24.69 -17.07 7.62
N LEU A 327 -23.80 -16.51 6.80
CA LEU A 327 -23.74 -16.71 5.35
C LEU A 327 -22.66 -17.74 4.97
#